data_AF-A0A6L7IKE6-F1
#
_entry.id   AF-A0A6L7IKE6-F1
#
_cell.length_a   1.000
_cell.length_b   1.000
_cell.length_c   1.000
_cell.angle_alpha   90.00
_cell.angle_beta   90.00
_cell.angle_gamma   90.00
#
_symmetry.space_group_name_H-M   'P 1'
#
loop_
_entity.id
_entity.type
_entity.pdbx_description
1 polymer ?
#
loop_
_entity_poly.entity_id
_entity_poly.type
_entity_poly.pdbx_seq_one_letter_code
_entity_poly.pdbx_strand_id
1 'polypeptide(L)' 'KNISKKANYKIYSASGQLISSGIILNNKIDVSRLINGLYVIDIDDVKGTAQKKFIKE' A
#
# COMPACT_ATOMS: atom_id res chain seq x y z
N LYS A 1 14.45 22.63 -0.05
CA LYS A 1 14.21 21.37 0.70
C LYS A 1 13.49 20.39 -0.23
N ASN A 2 14.21 19.45 -0.87
CA ASN A 2 13.58 18.41 -1.68
C ASN A 2 13.21 17.24 -0.76
N ILE A 3 12.06 17.36 -0.10
CA ILE A 3 11.42 16.20 0.54
C ILE A 3 10.68 15.45 -0.56
N SER A 4 11.30 14.39 -1.09
CA SER A 4 10.58 13.38 -1.87
C SER A 4 9.30 13.05 -1.09
N LYS A 5 8.13 13.19 -1.73
CA LYS A 5 6.83 12.93 -1.10
C LYS A 5 6.80 11.47 -0.64
N LYS A 6 7.12 11.24 0.63
CA LYS A 6 7.11 9.92 1.26
C LYS A 6 5.67 9.66 1.68
N ALA A 7 4.93 8.94 0.85
CA ALA A 7 3.64 8.40 1.23
C ALA A 7 3.85 7.07 1.95
N ASN A 8 3.16 6.84 3.05
CA ASN A 8 3.11 5.54 3.70
C ASN A 8 2.05 4.67 3.03
N TYR A 9 2.22 3.36 3.09
CA TYR A 9 1.21 2.41 2.65
C TYR A 9 0.99 1.31 3.68
N LYS A 10 -0.22 0.75 3.68
CA LYS A 10 -0.61 -0.44 4.43
C LYS A 10 -1.48 -1.32 3.53
N ILE A 11 -1.14 -2.59 3.40
CA ILE A 11 -1.89 -3.59 2.65
C ILE A 11 -2.53 -4.53 3.64
N TYR A 12 -3.84 -4.70 3.50
CA TYR A 12 -4.65 -5.62 4.26
C TYR A 12 -5.20 -6.72 3.35
N SER A 13 -5.34 -7.92 3.90
CA SER A 13 -6.09 -9.00 3.25
C SER A 13 -7.58 -8.69 3.23
N ALA A 14 -8.35 -9.46 2.46
CA ALA A 14 -9.82 -9.43 2.51
C ALA A 14 -10.40 -9.68 3.91
N SER A 15 -9.68 -10.37 4.79
CA SER A 15 -10.06 -10.59 6.20
C SER A 15 -9.71 -9.42 7.13
N GLY A 16 -9.07 -8.36 6.62
CA GLY A 16 -8.65 -7.19 7.41
C GLY A 16 -7.31 -7.36 8.12
N GLN A 17 -6.57 -8.46 7.88
CA GLN A 17 -5.25 -8.66 8.45
C GLN A 17 -4.22 -7.79 7.73
N LEU A 18 -3.36 -7.08 8.48
CA LEU A 18 -2.24 -6.34 7.90
C LEU A 18 -1.19 -7.32 7.35
N ILE A 19 -0.97 -7.28 6.04
CA ILE A 19 -0.03 -8.17 5.33
C ILE A 19 1.29 -7.45 5.03
N SER A 20 1.23 -6.15 4.73
CA SER A 20 2.42 -5.35 4.44
C SER A 20 2.22 -3.90 4.84
N SER A 21 3.27 -3.22 5.26
CA SER A 21 3.27 -1.78 5.47
C SER A 21 4.66 -1.23 5.20
N GLY A 22 4.73 0.05 4.83
CA GLY A 22 6.00 0.69 4.54
C GLY A 22 5.84 2.09 3.96
N ILE A 23 6.92 2.59 3.38
CA ILE A 23 6.96 3.87 2.67
C ILE A 23 7.02 3.58 1.17
N ILE A 24 6.16 4.25 0.40
CA ILE A 24 6.18 4.21 -1.05
C ILE A 24 7.44 4.95 -1.52
N LEU A 25 8.35 4.21 -2.14
CA LEU A 25 9.56 4.74 -2.75
C LEU A 25 9.40 4.67 -4.28
N ASN A 26 9.69 5.77 -4.98
CA ASN A 26 9.57 5.87 -6.44
C ASN A 26 8.18 5.48 -6.98
N ASN A 27 7.11 5.77 -6.24
CA ASN A 27 5.72 5.44 -6.59
C ASN A 27 5.49 3.93 -6.84
N LYS A 28 6.31 3.06 -6.26
CA LYS A 28 6.20 1.61 -6.39
C LYS A 28 6.08 0.95 -5.03
N ILE A 29 5.36 -0.16 -5.01
CA ILE A 29 5.12 -0.99 -3.84
C ILE A 29 5.38 -2.43 -4.27
N ASP A 30 6.25 -3.12 -3.54
CA ASP A 30 6.56 -4.51 -3.83
C ASP A 30 5.45 -5.41 -3.25
N VAL A 31 4.71 -6.06 -4.14
CA VAL A 31 3.63 -7.00 -3.81
C VAL A 31 4.00 -8.44 -4.14
N SER A 32 5.28 -8.72 -4.41
CA SER A 32 5.76 -10.04 -4.86
C SER A 32 5.57 -11.13 -3.80
N ARG A 33 5.49 -10.73 -2.52
CA ARG A 33 5.25 -11.62 -1.38
C ARG A 33 3.78 -11.92 -1.13
N LEU A 34 2.86 -11.25 -1.85
CA LEU A 34 1.43 -11.50 -1.73
C LEU A 34 1.05 -12.72 -2.56
N ILE A 35 0.34 -13.65 -1.93
CA ILE A 35 -0.31 -14.76 -2.62
C ILE A 35 -1.49 -14.24 -3.45
N ASN A 36 -2.04 -15.09 -4.32
CA ASN A 36 -3.21 -14.71 -5.12
C ASN A 36 -4.43 -14.52 -4.21
N GLY A 37 -5.13 -13.40 -4.40
CA GLY A 37 -6.25 -13.04 -3.54
C GLY A 37 -6.64 -11.58 -3.59
N LEU A 38 -7.68 -11.23 -2.85
CA LEU A 38 -8.19 -9.87 -2.71
C LEU A 38 -7.46 -9.12 -1.59
N TYR A 39 -7.04 -7.90 -1.89
CA TYR A 39 -6.32 -7.03 -0.98
C TYR A 39 -6.88 -5.61 -0.99
N VAL A 40 -6.68 -4.91 0.12
CA VAL A 40 -6.99 -3.50 0.29
C VAL A 40 -5.69 -2.78 0.60
N ILE A 41 -5.39 -1.71 -0.13
CA ILE A 41 -4.26 -0.84 0.14
C ILE A 41 -4.74 0.53 0.60
N ASP A 42 -4.26 0.94 1.77
CA ASP A 42 -4.36 2.30 2.27
C ASP A 42 -3.03 3.01 2.01
N ILE A 43 -3.11 4.18 1.40
CA ILE A 43 -2.00 5.08 1.14
C ILE A 43 -2.24 6.34 1.96
N ASP A 44 -1.27 6.70 2.79
CA ASP A 44 -1.29 7.88 3.62
C ASP A 44 -0.17 8.82 3.14
N ASP A 45 -0.56 9.90 2.47
CA ASP A 45 0.36 10.94 2.00
C ASP A 45 0.12 12.24 2.76
N VAL A 46 1.05 13.19 2.66
CA VAL A 46 0.92 14.53 3.26
C VAL A 46 -0.33 15.29 2.80
N LYS A 47 -0.95 14.86 1.69
CA LYS A 47 -2.17 15.46 1.12
C LYS A 47 -3.46 14.77 1.57
N GLY A 48 -3.37 13.63 2.25
CA GLY A 48 -4.53 12.87 2.70
C GLY A 48 -4.36 11.37 2.49
N THR A 49 -5.42 10.63 2.81
CA THR A 49 -5.48 9.18 2.70
C THR A 49 -6.23 8.75 1.44
N ALA A 50 -5.75 7.70 0.79
CA ALA A 50 -6.41 7.07 -0.34
C ALA A 50 -6.49 5.56 -0.10
N GLN A 51 -7.68 4.98 -0.24
CA GLN A 51 -7.89 3.55 -0.14
C GLN A 51 -8.23 2.97 -1.50
N LYS A 52 -7.65 1.82 -1.85
CA LYS A 52 -7.96 1.10 -3.08
C LYS A 52 -8.01 -0.40 -2.84
N LYS A 53 -8.91 -1.09 -3.51
CA LYS A 53 -9.00 -2.56 -3.50
C LYS A 53 -8.42 -3.11 -4.80
N PHE A 54 -7.69 -4.21 -4.73
CA PHE A 54 -7.11 -4.88 -5.90
C PHE A 54 -7.06 -6.40 -5.69
N ILE A 55 -7.06 -7.14 -6.80
CA ILE A 55 -6.89 -8.58 -6.82
C ILE A 55 -5.47 -8.87 -7.32
N LYS A 56 -4.75 -9.74 -6.62
CA LYS A 56 -3.46 -10.28 -7.05
C LYS A 56 -3.71 -11.64 -7.70
N GLU A 57 -3.22 -11.81 -8.92
CA GLU A 57 -3.24 -13.05 -9.72
C GLU A 57 -1.82 -13.53 -10.04
#